data_AF-A0A8J7XND0-F1
#
_entry.id   AF-A0A8J7XND0-F1
#
_cell.length_a   1.000
_cell.length_b   1.000
_cell.length_c   1.000
_cell.angle_alpha   90.00
_cell.angle_beta   90.00
_cell.angle_gamma   90.00
#
_symmetry.space_group_name_H-M   'P 1'
#
loop_
_entity.id
_entity.type
_entity.pdbx_description
1 polymer ?
#
loop_
_entity_poly.entity_id
_entity_poly.type
_entity_poly.pdbx_seq_one_letter_code
_entity_poly.pdbx_strand_id
1 'polypeptide(L)'
;MTVEVAGDLGLSLDITDKMVCPVCGRQMSSKFLPDIQGFIIENLYHIGNVRLTSKVKMECDFFHFFNEEEDMTLENPHSLTAMVAADFDCFGKCVSFDIVDIVPKRN
;
A
#
# COMPACT_ATOMS: atom_id res chain seq x y z
N MET A 1 -16.05 -35.13 12.69
CA MET A 1 -15.07 -34.34 13.45
C MET A 1 -14.63 -33.22 12.53
N THR A 2 -15.27 -32.07 12.66
CA THR A 2 -15.01 -30.83 11.92
C THR A 2 -13.77 -30.17 12.52
N VAL A 3 -12.86 -29.72 11.67
CA VAL A 3 -11.82 -28.75 12.05
C VAL A 3 -11.84 -27.64 11.02
N GLU A 4 -12.52 -26.55 11.38
CA GLU A 4 -12.24 -25.18 10.95
C GLU A 4 -11.01 -24.73 11.79
N VAL A 5 -10.11 -23.82 11.46
CA VAL A 5 -10.10 -22.59 10.67
C VAL A 5 -8.62 -22.29 10.38
N ALA A 6 -8.28 -21.72 9.23
CA ALA A 6 -7.38 -20.57 9.12
C ALA A 6 -7.35 -20.17 7.64
N GLY A 7 -8.03 -19.06 7.34
CA GLY A 7 -8.00 -18.44 6.02
C GLY A 7 -6.58 -18.02 5.70
N ASP A 8 -5.95 -18.79 4.83
CA ASP A 8 -4.80 -18.36 4.06
C ASP A 8 -5.35 -17.38 3.01
N LEU A 9 -5.46 -16.11 3.39
CA LEU A 9 -5.52 -15.03 2.42
C LEU A 9 -4.14 -14.97 1.77
N GLY A 10 -3.89 -15.94 0.89
CA GLY A 10 -2.84 -15.91 -0.10
C GLY A 10 -3.11 -14.76 -1.06
N LEU A 11 -2.86 -13.54 -0.60
CA LEU A 11 -2.48 -12.42 -1.45
C LEU A 11 -1.08 -12.77 -1.97
N SER A 12 -0.98 -13.69 -2.93
CA SER A 12 0.16 -13.71 -3.82
C SER A 12 0.05 -12.45 -4.67
N LEU A 13 0.58 -11.34 -4.15
CA LEU A 13 0.98 -10.19 -4.95
C LEU A 13 2.15 -10.66 -5.84
N ASP A 14 1.83 -11.46 -6.85
CA ASP A 14 2.68 -11.69 -8.02
C ASP A 14 2.60 -10.46 -8.94
N ILE A 15 2.80 -9.28 -8.34
CA ILE A 15 3.27 -8.07 -9.01
C ILE A 15 4.61 -7.77 -8.33
N THR A 16 5.55 -8.68 -8.51
CA THR A 16 6.98 -8.42 -8.34
C THR A 16 7.55 -7.75 -9.59
N ASP A 17 6.73 -6.98 -10.32
CA ASP A 17 7.25 -5.92 -11.16
C ASP A 17 7.85 -4.88 -10.22
N LYS A 18 9.17 -4.93 -10.15
CA LYS A 18 10.04 -4.03 -9.41
C LYS A 18 9.56 -2.58 -9.57
N MET A 19 8.85 -2.05 -8.58
CA MET A 19 8.33 -0.69 -8.62
C MET A 19 9.50 0.29 -8.61
N VAL A 20 9.65 1.06 -9.69
CA VAL A 20 10.72 2.05 -9.85
C VAL A 20 10.24 3.39 -9.34
N CYS A 21 11.05 4.04 -8.50
CA CYS A 21 10.74 5.36 -8.00
C CYS A 21 10.74 6.40 -9.15
N PRO A 22 9.66 7.18 -9.35
CA PRO A 22 9.59 8.17 -10.42
C PRO A 22 10.50 9.40 -10.21
N VAL A 23 11.07 9.56 -9.00
CA VAL A 23 11.93 10.70 -8.66
C VAL A 23 13.41 10.37 -8.88
N CYS A 24 13.87 9.23 -8.35
CA CYS A 24 15.30 8.87 -8.40
C CYS A 24 15.63 7.70 -9.33
N GLY A 25 14.61 7.06 -9.93
CA GLY A 25 14.80 5.91 -10.83
C GLY A 25 15.28 4.62 -10.15
N ARG A 26 15.35 4.59 -8.81
CA ARG A 26 15.80 3.43 -8.03
C ARG A 26 14.66 2.49 -7.69
N GLN A 27 14.97 1.22 -7.48
CA GLN A 27 13.99 0.20 -7.13
C GLN A 27 13.51 0.39 -5.68
N MET A 28 12.19 0.47 -5.51
CA MET A 28 11.55 0.54 -4.19
C MET A 28 11.32 -0.87 -3.63
N SER A 29 11.53 -1.00 -2.32
CA SER A 29 11.20 -2.24 -1.60
C SER A 29 9.70 -2.37 -1.41
N SER A 30 9.13 -3.52 -1.74
CA SER A 30 7.73 -3.82 -1.43
C SER A 30 7.42 -3.78 0.06
N LYS A 31 8.43 -3.99 0.92
CA LYS A 31 8.30 -3.91 2.39
C LYS A 31 8.01 -2.51 2.91
N PHE A 32 8.36 -1.48 2.13
CA PHE A 32 8.19 -0.08 2.51
C PHE A 32 7.15 0.63 1.63
N LEU A 33 6.45 -0.11 0.78
CA LEU A 33 5.28 0.41 0.07
C LEU A 33 4.08 0.48 1.04
N PRO A 34 3.12 1.37 0.78
CA PRO A 34 1.87 1.39 1.54
C PRO A 34 1.18 0.04 1.49
N ASP A 35 0.84 -0.49 2.67
CA ASP A 35 0.08 -1.72 2.80
C ASP A 35 -1.27 -1.46 3.47
N ILE A 36 -2.13 -2.48 3.41
CA ILE A 36 -3.47 -2.44 3.99
C ILE A 36 -3.45 -2.17 5.50
N GLN A 37 -2.41 -2.65 6.20
CA GLN A 37 -2.31 -2.54 7.64
C GLN A 37 -1.98 -1.10 8.06
N GLY A 38 -0.92 -0.52 7.52
CA GLY A 38 -0.54 0.87 7.79
C GLY A 38 -1.55 1.88 7.23
N PHE A 39 -2.20 1.61 6.09
CA PHE A 39 -3.08 2.61 5.48
C PHE A 39 -4.55 2.51 5.93
N ILE A 40 -5.17 1.33 5.85
CA ILE A 40 -6.60 1.19 6.14
C ILE A 40 -6.84 1.10 7.65
N ILE A 41 -6.06 0.27 8.35
CA ILE A 41 -6.32 0.00 9.77
C ILE A 41 -5.83 1.16 10.63
N GLU A 42 -4.66 1.71 10.34
CA GLU A 42 -4.11 2.79 11.15
C GLU A 42 -4.63 4.16 10.69
N ASN A 43 -4.50 4.53 9.41
CA ASN A 43 -4.87 5.89 8.98
C ASN A 43 -6.38 6.12 8.79
N LEU A 44 -7.12 5.22 8.16
CA LEU A 44 -8.56 5.43 7.92
C LEU A 44 -9.43 5.18 9.15
N TYR A 45 -9.05 4.27 10.05
CA TYR A 45 -9.77 4.10 11.32
C TYR A 45 -9.75 5.39 12.17
N HIS A 46 -8.69 6.20 12.04
CA HIS A 46 -8.57 7.49 12.73
C HIS A 46 -9.38 8.61 12.08
N ILE A 47 -9.90 8.46 10.85
CA ILE A 47 -10.74 9.47 10.17
C ILE A 47 -12.21 9.33 10.61
N GLY A 48 -12.43 9.35 11.93
CA GLY A 48 -13.70 9.68 12.60
C GLY A 48 -14.96 8.96 12.11
N ASN A 49 -15.19 7.72 12.55
CA ASN A 49 -16.44 6.96 12.35
C ASN A 49 -16.89 6.80 10.88
N VAL A 50 -16.03 7.09 9.90
CA VAL A 50 -16.32 6.88 8.49
C VAL A 50 -16.11 5.40 8.16
N ARG A 51 -17.14 4.77 7.57
CA ARG A 51 -17.08 3.39 7.07
C ARG A 51 -17.15 3.39 5.55
N LEU A 52 -16.15 2.81 4.90
CA LEU A 52 -16.12 2.58 3.46
C LEU A 52 -16.72 1.21 3.18
N THR A 53 -17.71 1.12 2.28
CA THR A 53 -18.43 -0.14 1.94
C THR A 53 -18.55 -0.33 0.43
N SER A 54 -17.61 0.23 -0.33
CA SER A 54 -17.59 0.22 -1.79
C SER A 54 -16.17 0.44 -2.29
N LYS A 55 -15.97 0.25 -3.60
CA LYS A 55 -14.72 0.61 -4.29
C LYS A 55 -14.39 2.09 -4.12
N VAL A 56 -13.16 2.36 -3.75
CA VAL A 56 -12.63 3.71 -3.55
C VAL A 56 -11.23 3.83 -4.15
N LYS A 57 -10.87 5.05 -4.53
CA LYS A 57 -9.50 5.42 -4.86
C LYS A 57 -9.03 6.45 -3.84
N MET A 58 -7.82 6.26 -3.36
CA MET A 58 -7.25 7.05 -2.27
C MET A 58 -5.79 7.37 -2.59
N GLU A 59 -5.39 8.59 -2.23
CA GLU A 59 -4.00 9.02 -2.28
C GLU A 59 -3.34 8.71 -0.94
N CYS A 60 -2.21 8.00 -0.99
CA CYS A 60 -1.41 7.65 0.17
C CYS A 60 -0.01 8.26 0.02
N ASP A 61 0.29 9.23 0.86
CA ASP A 61 1.65 9.76 0.94
C ASP A 61 2.55 8.79 1.69
N PHE A 62 3.75 8.55 1.16
CA PHE A 62 4.78 7.75 1.80
C PHE A 62 6.18 8.31 1.49
N PHE A 63 7.19 7.75 2.14
CA PHE A 63 8.56 8.23 2.03
C PHE A 63 9.45 7.14 1.46
N HIS A 64 10.16 7.47 0.37
CA HIS A 64 11.16 6.60 -0.21
C HIS A 64 12.52 6.93 0.41
N PHE A 65 13.04 6.00 1.22
CA PHE A 65 14.30 6.16 1.93
C PHE A 65 15.27 4.98 1.73
N PHE A 66 14.85 3.93 1.03
CA PHE A 66 15.61 2.68 0.88
C PHE A 66 15.62 2.20 -0.56
N ASN A 67 16.83 1.98 -1.11
CA ASN A 67 17.05 1.36 -2.41
C ASN A 67 17.17 -0.15 -2.24
N GLU A 68 16.21 -0.90 -2.79
CA GLU A 68 16.21 -2.37 -2.72
C GLU A 68 17.37 -2.99 -3.53
N GLU A 69 17.77 -2.36 -4.65
CA GLU A 69 18.81 -2.92 -5.53
C GLU A 69 20.20 -2.90 -4.89
N GLU A 70 20.49 -1.83 -4.14
CA GLU A 70 21.78 -1.61 -3.49
C GLU A 70 21.77 -2.00 -2.01
N ASP A 71 20.64 -2.49 -1.48
CA ASP A 71 20.43 -2.82 -0.06
C ASP A 71 20.89 -1.69 0.89
N MET A 72 20.56 -0.44 0.54
CA MET A 72 21.04 0.74 1.27
C MET A 72 20.02 1.86 1.40
N THR A 73 20.19 2.69 2.42
CA THR A 73 19.42 3.92 2.57
C THR A 73 19.84 4.97 1.54
N LEU A 74 18.87 5.71 1.02
CA LEU A 74 19.12 6.82 0.10
C LEU A 74 19.81 7.98 0.81
N GLU A 75 20.76 8.61 0.13
CA GLU A 75 21.38 9.86 0.60
C GLU A 75 20.37 11.02 0.63
N ASN A 76 19.45 11.04 -0.33
CA ASN A 76 18.38 12.03 -0.42
C ASN A 76 17.00 11.35 -0.43
N PRO A 77 16.47 10.97 0.74
CA PRO A 77 15.11 10.47 0.88
C PRO A 77 14.07 11.52 0.47
N HIS A 78 12.94 11.08 -0.10
CA HIS A 78 11.92 11.98 -0.65
C HIS A 78 10.51 11.40 -0.55
N SER A 79 9.52 12.30 -0.55
CA SER A 79 8.11 11.94 -0.47
C SER A 79 7.53 11.58 -1.83
N LEU A 80 6.68 10.56 -1.84
CA LEU A 80 5.91 10.08 -2.97
C LEU A 80 4.44 9.99 -2.57
N THR A 81 3.56 9.91 -3.56
CA THR A 81 2.14 9.64 -3.37
C THR A 81 1.77 8.40 -4.18
N ALA A 82 1.27 7.37 -3.51
CA ALA A 82 0.70 6.19 -4.14
C ALA A 82 -0.80 6.41 -4.37
N MET A 83 -1.27 6.12 -5.59
CA MET A 83 -2.69 6.01 -5.87
C MET A 83 -3.11 4.57 -5.60
N VAL A 84 -3.96 4.37 -4.61
CA VAL A 84 -4.43 3.06 -4.18
C VAL A 84 -5.89 2.89 -4.59
N ALA A 85 -6.21 1.75 -5.19
CA ALA A 85 -7.57 1.26 -5.33
C ALA A 85 -7.84 0.24 -4.23
N ALA A 86 -8.95 0.42 -3.51
CA ALA A 86 -9.38 -0.53 -2.49
C ALA A 86 -10.86 -0.86 -2.67
N ASP A 87 -11.21 -2.12 -2.44
CA ASP A 87 -12.60 -2.59 -2.43
C ASP A 87 -12.99 -3.04 -1.03
N PHE A 88 -14.23 -2.73 -0.65
CA PHE A 88 -14.76 -2.99 0.68
C PHE A 88 -16.09 -3.70 0.57
N ASP A 89 -16.29 -4.70 1.43
CA ASP A 89 -17.58 -5.39 1.52
C ASP A 89 -18.66 -4.54 2.22
N CYS A 90 -19.88 -5.06 2.31
CA CYS A 90 -20.98 -4.39 2.99
C CYS A 90 -20.78 -4.25 4.52
N PHE A 91 -19.79 -4.94 5.08
CA PHE A 91 -19.34 -4.81 6.47
C PHE A 91 -18.11 -3.89 6.58
N GLY A 92 -17.71 -3.21 5.52
CA GLY A 92 -16.56 -2.32 5.49
C GLY A 92 -15.22 -3.00 5.79
N LYS A 93 -15.14 -4.31 5.58
CA LYS A 93 -13.85 -5.01 5.53
C LYS A 93 -13.24 -4.79 4.15
N CYS A 94 -11.99 -4.36 4.11
CA CYS A 94 -11.22 -4.26 2.87
C CYS A 94 -10.95 -5.68 2.34
N VAL A 95 -11.35 -5.94 1.09
CA VAL A 95 -11.25 -7.24 0.42
C VAL A 95 -10.25 -7.25 -0.74
N SER A 96 -9.90 -6.08 -1.27
CA SER A 96 -8.83 -5.90 -2.26
C SER A 96 -8.15 -4.55 -2.01
N PHE A 97 -6.84 -4.52 -2.21
CA PHE A 97 -5.99 -3.35 -2.04
C PHE A 97 -4.86 -3.43 -3.07
N ASP A 98 -4.84 -2.48 -3.99
CA ASP A 98 -3.93 -2.47 -5.12
C ASP A 98 -3.30 -1.08 -5.28
N ILE A 99 -1.98 -1.01 -5.35
CA ILE A 99 -1.27 0.20 -5.75
C ILE A 99 -1.39 0.32 -7.27
N VAL A 100 -2.13 1.31 -7.73
CA VAL A 100 -2.41 1.54 -9.15
C VAL A 100 -1.33 2.40 -9.79
N ASP A 101 -0.79 3.36 -9.05
CA ASP A 101 0.22 4.29 -9.56
C ASP A 101 1.08 4.86 -8.42
N ILE A 102 2.28 5.32 -8.72
CA ILE A 102 3.16 6.05 -7.80
C ILE A 102 3.68 7.29 -8.51
N VAL A 103 3.42 8.45 -7.91
CA VAL A 103 3.80 9.75 -8.45
C VAL A 103 4.62 10.56 -7.43
N PRO A 104 5.41 11.55 -7.88
CA PRO A 104 6.03 12.50 -6.97
C PRO A 104 4.96 13.23 -6.15
N LYS A 105 5.20 13.43 -4.86
CA LYS A 105 4.28 14.18 -4.00
C LYS A 105 4.14 15.63 -4.50
N ARG A 106 2.91 16.09 -4.67
CA ARG A 106 2.63 17.50 -5.04
C ARG A 106 2.69 18.35 -3.76
N ASN A 107 3.52 19.40 -3.79
CA ASN A 107 3.59 20.41 -2.72
C ASN A 107 2.45 21.42 -2.81
#